data_AF-A0A5J6QIJ4-F1
#
_entry.id   AF-A0A5J6QIJ4-F1
#
_cell.length_a   1.000
_cell.length_b   1.000
_cell.length_c   1.000
_cell.angle_alpha   90.00
_cell.angle_beta   90.00
_cell.angle_gamma   90.00
#
_symmetry.space_group_name_H-M   'P 1'
#
loop_
_entity.id
_entity.type
_entity.pdbx_description
1 polymer ?
#
loop_
_entity_poly.entity_id
_entity_poly.type
_entity_poly.pdbx_seq_one_letter_code
_entity_poly.pdbx_strand_id
1 'polypeptide(L)'
;MAQADSYYHGQPGTTYNNIGSTTIGSDGTSYNNIGNHTYGSDGSSSNRIGNTTIHSNGTSSTQVGNTMLNSNGTTVHRIGNTTIGTGGTTCTRVGNSTICN
;
A
#
# COMPACT_ATOMS: atom_id res chain seq x y z
N MET A 1 16.85 2.39 7.43
CA MET A 1 16.40 2.66 6.04
C MET A 1 15.02 2.03 5.72
N ALA A 2 14.15 1.82 6.72
CA ALA A 2 12.90 1.05 6.59
C ALA A 2 11.64 1.86 6.23
N GLN A 3 11.72 3.19 6.09
CA GLN A 3 10.55 4.06 5.94
C GLN A 3 10.01 4.15 4.49
N ALA A 4 10.77 3.68 3.51
CA ALA A 4 10.41 3.84 2.10
C ALA A 4 9.54 2.70 1.54
N ASP A 5 9.51 1.53 2.18
CA ASP A 5 8.73 0.35 1.72
C ASP A 5 7.32 0.32 2.34
N SER A 6 7.20 0.80 3.59
CA SER A 6 5.95 0.81 4.38
C SER A 6 4.84 1.64 3.76
N TYR A 7 5.18 2.68 3.00
CA TYR A 7 4.21 3.60 2.42
C TYR A 7 3.50 3.01 1.19
N TYR A 8 4.09 2.02 0.55
CA TYR A 8 3.68 1.59 -0.80
C TYR A 8 3.05 0.20 -0.85
N HIS A 9 3.34 -0.62 0.15
CA HIS A 9 3.09 -2.06 0.05
C HIS A 9 2.52 -2.68 1.33
N GLY A 10 2.57 -1.95 2.46
CA GLY A 10 2.27 -2.47 3.79
C GLY A 10 3.55 -2.81 4.56
N GLN A 11 3.49 -2.71 5.89
CA GLN A 11 4.62 -2.99 6.77
C GLN A 11 4.79 -4.51 7.00
N PRO A 12 6.02 -5.05 6.93
CA PRO A 12 6.26 -6.44 7.31
C PRO A 12 5.87 -6.67 8.77
N GLY A 13 5.21 -7.78 9.05
CA GLY A 13 4.65 -8.11 10.37
C GLY A 13 3.27 -7.48 10.66
N THR A 14 2.74 -6.64 9.77
CA THR A 14 1.42 -6.03 9.93
C THR A 14 0.36 -6.77 9.10
N THR A 15 -0.79 -6.99 9.72
CA THR A 15 -2.00 -7.45 9.02
C THR A 15 -2.96 -6.31 8.82
N TYR A 16 -3.39 -6.10 7.58
CA TYR A 16 -4.37 -5.08 7.21
C TYR A 16 -5.71 -5.73 6.93
N ASN A 17 -6.77 -5.32 7.61
CA ASN A 17 -8.12 -5.81 7.38
C ASN A 17 -8.99 -4.75 6.74
N ASN A 18 -9.61 -5.06 5.62
CA ASN A 18 -10.54 -4.15 4.97
C ASN A 18 -11.94 -4.31 5.59
N ILE A 19 -12.65 -3.21 5.78
CA ILE A 19 -14.03 -3.14 6.27
C ILE A 19 -14.71 -2.00 5.52
N GLY A 20 -15.50 -2.34 4.50
CA GLY A 20 -16.08 -1.33 3.61
C GLY A 20 -14.99 -0.54 2.88
N SER A 21 -14.97 0.78 3.06
CA SER A 21 -13.96 1.69 2.51
C SER A 21 -12.72 1.86 3.40
N THR A 22 -12.71 1.27 4.59
CA THR A 22 -11.65 1.45 5.59
C THR A 22 -10.73 0.23 5.62
N THR A 23 -9.42 0.44 5.66
CA THR A 23 -8.41 -0.57 5.92
C THR A 23 -7.83 -0.32 7.31
N ILE A 24 -7.80 -1.33 8.18
CA ILE A 24 -7.28 -1.23 9.55
C ILE A 24 -6.06 -2.13 9.67
N GLY A 25 -4.91 -1.54 10.00
CA GLY A 25 -3.68 -2.26 10.31
C GLY A 25 -3.65 -2.75 11.76
N SER A 26 -3.06 -3.92 12.00
CA SER A 26 -2.83 -4.47 13.33
C SER A 26 -1.83 -3.64 14.16
N ASP A 27 -1.09 -2.74 13.51
CA ASP A 27 -0.20 -1.75 14.10
C ASP A 27 -0.96 -0.52 14.65
N GLY A 28 -2.29 -0.47 14.50
CA GLY A 28 -3.14 0.64 14.92
C GLY A 28 -3.31 1.72 13.85
N THR A 29 -2.69 1.59 12.67
CA THR A 29 -2.95 2.48 11.54
C THR A 29 -4.31 2.19 10.92
N SER A 30 -4.95 3.20 10.34
CA SER A 30 -6.20 3.02 9.59
C SER A 30 -6.23 3.95 8.40
N TYR A 31 -6.72 3.46 7.27
CA TYR A 31 -6.80 4.17 6.00
C TYR A 31 -8.23 4.17 5.50
N ASN A 32 -8.82 5.35 5.29
CA ASN A 32 -10.16 5.47 4.75
C ASN A 32 -10.13 5.93 3.29
N ASN A 33 -10.79 5.17 2.42
CA ASN A 33 -10.88 5.47 1.00
C ASN A 33 -12.17 6.23 0.68
N ILE A 34 -12.05 7.45 0.15
CA ILE A 34 -13.19 8.27 -0.28
C ILE A 34 -12.98 8.63 -1.75
N GLY A 35 -13.71 7.94 -2.64
CA GLY A 35 -13.52 8.06 -4.08
C GLY A 35 -12.10 7.65 -4.48
N ASN A 36 -11.34 8.59 -5.06
CA ASN A 36 -9.94 8.39 -5.45
C ASN A 36 -8.93 8.77 -4.35
N HIS A 37 -9.39 9.30 -3.21
CA HIS A 37 -8.52 9.70 -2.12
C HIS A 37 -8.44 8.64 -1.04
N THR A 38 -7.26 8.46 -0.46
CA THR A 38 -7.04 7.67 0.75
C THR A 38 -6.54 8.59 1.86
N TYR A 39 -7.08 8.45 3.07
CA TYR A 39 -6.69 9.22 4.25
C TYR A 39 -6.24 8.28 5.37
N GLY A 40 -4.99 8.39 5.77
CA GLY A 40 -4.41 7.65 6.89
C GLY A 40 -4.61 8.35 8.23
N SER A 41 -4.81 7.55 9.28
CA SER A 41 -4.91 8.02 10.68
C SER A 41 -3.61 8.63 11.20
N ASP A 42 -2.49 8.35 10.53
CA ASP A 42 -1.15 8.89 10.77
C ASP A 42 -0.92 10.27 10.12
N GLY A 43 -1.95 10.83 9.46
CA GLY A 43 -1.85 12.09 8.72
C GLY A 43 -1.33 11.94 7.29
N SER A 44 -1.02 10.70 6.86
CA SER A 44 -0.74 10.43 5.45
C SER A 44 -1.99 10.55 4.60
N SER A 45 -1.85 10.94 3.33
CA SER A 45 -2.95 10.87 2.37
C SER A 45 -2.44 10.60 0.97
N SER A 46 -3.31 10.08 0.13
CA SER A 46 -2.99 9.81 -1.26
C SER A 46 -4.17 10.12 -2.16
N ASN A 47 -3.89 10.40 -3.42
CA ASN A 47 -4.89 10.61 -4.45
C ASN A 47 -4.52 9.80 -5.70
N ARG A 48 -5.49 9.04 -6.20
CA ARG A 48 -5.33 8.21 -7.40
C ARG A 48 -5.83 8.96 -8.64
N ILE A 49 -4.95 9.13 -9.62
CA ILE A 49 -5.25 9.70 -10.93
C ILE A 49 -4.90 8.64 -11.98
N GLY A 50 -5.93 8.01 -12.56
CA GLY A 50 -5.75 6.89 -13.49
C GLY A 50 -5.07 5.69 -12.83
N ASN A 51 -3.91 5.30 -13.36
CA ASN A 51 -3.06 4.24 -12.83
C ASN A 51 -1.94 4.76 -11.90
N THR A 52 -1.89 6.06 -11.65
CA THR A 52 -0.89 6.68 -10.77
C THR A 52 -1.53 7.08 -9.44
N THR A 53 -0.89 6.76 -8.33
CA THR A 53 -1.21 7.27 -6.99
C THR A 53 -0.17 8.31 -6.60
N ILE A 54 -0.62 9.48 -6.17
CA ILE A 54 0.24 10.56 -5.66
C ILE A 54 0.04 10.65 -4.15
N HIS A 55 1.14 10.77 -3.42
CA HIS A 55 1.18 10.72 -1.97
C HIS A 55 1.43 12.10 -1.38
N SER A 56 0.93 12.35 -0.17
CA SER A 56 1.05 13.64 0.51
C SER A 56 2.50 14.04 0.82
N ASN A 57 3.41 13.07 0.87
CA ASN A 57 4.86 13.28 1.01
C ASN A 57 5.57 13.65 -0.31
N GLY A 58 4.82 13.87 -1.40
CA GLY A 58 5.36 14.25 -2.72
C GLY A 58 5.83 13.07 -3.57
N THR A 59 5.74 11.84 -3.06
CA THR A 59 6.07 10.65 -3.85
C THR A 59 4.91 10.15 -4.68
N SER A 60 5.16 9.23 -5.62
CA SER A 60 4.11 8.64 -6.44
C SER A 60 4.38 7.18 -6.77
N SER A 61 3.32 6.47 -7.14
CA SER A 61 3.35 5.09 -7.60
C SER A 61 2.56 4.95 -8.86
N THR A 62 3.14 4.34 -9.89
CA THR A 62 2.45 4.08 -11.14
C THR A 62 2.31 2.58 -11.36
N GLN A 63 1.08 2.12 -11.55
CA GLN A 63 0.80 0.73 -11.86
C GLN A 63 0.90 0.48 -13.37
N VAL A 64 1.78 -0.45 -13.75
CA VAL A 64 1.97 -0.94 -15.13
C VAL A 64 1.75 -2.45 -15.13
N GLY A 65 0.58 -2.88 -15.58
CA GLY A 65 0.17 -4.29 -15.50
C GLY A 65 0.16 -4.79 -14.05
N ASN A 66 0.95 -5.82 -13.79
CA ASN A 66 1.10 -6.42 -12.46
C ASN A 66 2.23 -5.80 -11.62
N THR A 67 2.92 -4.77 -12.14
CA THR A 67 4.03 -4.13 -11.45
C THR A 67 3.65 -2.72 -11.04
N MET A 68 3.96 -2.35 -9.80
CA MET A 68 3.85 -0.97 -9.30
C MET A 68 5.26 -0.39 -9.19
N LEU A 69 5.48 0.71 -9.92
CA LEU A 69 6.72 1.46 -9.95
C LEU A 69 6.60 2.64 -9.00
N ASN A 70 7.46 2.73 -7.99
CA ASN A 70 7.45 3.84 -7.05
C ASN A 70 8.50 4.89 -7.46
N SER A 71 8.21 6.17 -7.24
CA SER A 71 9.08 7.28 -7.63
C SER A 71 10.42 7.31 -6.89
N ASN A 72 10.53 6.56 -5.79
CA ASN A 72 11.77 6.36 -5.04
C ASN A 72 12.67 5.23 -5.61
N GLY A 73 12.29 4.63 -6.74
CA GLY A 73 13.01 3.54 -7.40
C GLY A 73 12.66 2.13 -6.88
N THR A 74 11.84 2.02 -5.85
CA THR A 74 11.32 0.71 -5.39
C THR A 74 10.24 0.18 -6.33
N THR A 75 10.04 -1.13 -6.30
CA THR A 75 9.09 -1.81 -7.17
C THR A 75 8.32 -2.86 -6.40
N VAL A 76 7.05 -3.02 -6.73
CA VAL A 76 6.19 -4.09 -6.21
C VAL A 76 5.67 -4.92 -7.35
N HIS A 77 5.79 -6.23 -7.25
CA HIS A 77 5.27 -7.18 -8.24
C HIS A 77 4.10 -7.95 -7.67
N ARG A 78 2.99 -7.98 -8.40
CA ARG A 78 1.80 -8.77 -8.04
C ARG A 78 1.80 -10.10 -8.76
N ILE A 79 1.70 -11.18 -7.98
CA ILE A 79 1.54 -12.55 -8.45
C ILE A 79 0.28 -13.12 -7.80
N GLY A 80 -0.83 -13.14 -8.57
CA GLY A 80 -2.14 -13.53 -8.04
C GLY A 80 -2.62 -12.60 -6.91
N ASN A 81 -2.76 -13.18 -5.71
CA ASN A 81 -3.17 -12.46 -4.49
C ASN A 81 -1.99 -12.02 -3.61
N THR A 82 -0.76 -12.29 -4.06
CA THR A 82 0.46 -11.92 -3.35
C THR A 82 1.15 -10.78 -4.07
N THR A 83 1.70 -9.86 -3.30
CA THR A 83 2.53 -8.77 -3.79
C THR A 83 3.90 -8.84 -3.12
N ILE A 84 4.97 -8.58 -3.88
CA ILE A 84 6.37 -8.74 -3.47
C ILE A 84 7.08 -7.42 -3.73
N GLY A 85 7.57 -6.78 -2.68
CA GLY A 85 8.33 -5.53 -2.74
C GLY A 85 9.84 -5.76 -2.94
N THR A 86 10.54 -4.73 -3.41
CA THR A 86 12.00 -4.74 -3.59
C THR A 86 12.79 -5.01 -2.29
N GLY A 87 12.19 -4.75 -1.12
CA GLY A 87 12.78 -5.06 0.18
C GLY A 87 12.59 -6.50 0.67
N GLY A 88 11.98 -7.38 -0.12
CA GLY A 88 11.63 -8.75 0.28
C GLY A 88 10.30 -8.87 1.03
N THR A 89 9.71 -7.73 1.43
CA THR A 89 8.37 -7.66 2.04
C THR A 89 7.35 -8.32 1.12
N THR A 90 6.65 -9.33 1.63
CA THR A 90 5.67 -10.08 0.88
C THR A 90 4.31 -9.97 1.56
N CYS A 91 3.35 -9.40 0.84
CA CYS A 91 1.99 -9.21 1.34
C CYS A 91 1.04 -10.12 0.59
N THR A 92 0.28 -10.95 1.31
CA THR A 92 -0.68 -11.88 0.71
C THR A 92 -2.09 -11.56 1.18
N ARG A 93 -3.00 -11.41 0.22
CA ARG A 93 -4.42 -11.18 0.50
C ARG A 93 -5.14 -12.52 0.71
N VAL A 94 -5.74 -12.69 1.87
CA VAL A 94 -6.58 -13.83 2.25
C VAL A 94 -7.96 -13.31 2.67
N GLY A 95 -8.96 -13.51 1.81
CA GLY A 95 -10.29 -12.95 2.00
C GLY A 95 -10.25 -11.42 2.03
N ASN A 96 -10.66 -10.84 3.16
CA ASN A 96 -10.65 -9.39 3.34
C ASN A 96 -9.42 -8.85 4.09
N SER A 97 -8.50 -9.72 4.45
CA SER A 97 -7.27 -9.37 5.16
C SER A 97 -6.06 -9.50 4.23
N THR A 98 -5.06 -8.65 4.45
CA THR A 98 -3.77 -8.67 3.78
C THR A 98 -2.71 -8.85 4.85
N ILE A 99 -1.92 -9.92 4.75
CA ILE A 99 -0.90 -10.28 5.73
C ILE A 99 0.45 -9.99 5.10
N CYS A 100 1.22 -9.07 5.69
CA CYS A 100 2.55 -8.71 5.23
C CYS A 100 3.61 -9.36 6.12
N ASN A 101 4.58 -10.03 5.50
CA ASN A 101 5.74 -10.64 6.15
C ASN A 101 7.03 -10.03 5.62
#